data_AF-A0A094FKY6-F1
#
_entry.id   AF-A0A094FKY6-F1
#
_cell.length_a   1.000
_cell.length_b   1.000
_cell.length_c   1.000
_cell.angle_alpha   90.00
_cell.angle_beta   90.00
_cell.angle_gamma   90.00
#
_symmetry.space_group_name_H-M   'P 1'
#
loop_
_entity.id
_entity.type
_entity.pdbx_description
1 polymer ?
#
loop_
_entity_poly.entity_id
_entity_poly.type
_entity_poly.pdbx_seq_one_letter_code
_entity_poly.pdbx_strand_id
1 'polypeptide(L)'
;MQPLRHLTRVSARPSIHEIARSILCPSSRCYSTRRPAATLPASQASSSLSRALSTSPASMHKPPYRDRGPVSEESTQTDFSNLDVLGGTPVPSTAIDACLWDGFHLNNGVKITNGAGVLLVNGEVFSWKPWNANRAEGEENKRLANDKGLWEVGDESWGVLGMVWPKPDLLIVGLGPNMMPLSPATRKAINSLGIQVEIQDTRNAAAQYNLLATERGLGSVAAALVPLGWRDGVGVVSGKATAAKR
;
A
#
# COMPACT_ATOMS: atom_id res chain seq x y z
N MET A 1 -44.35 16.23 -41.01
CA MET A 1 -43.13 15.47 -41.38
C MET A 1 -41.99 16.45 -41.58
N GLN A 2 -40.98 16.42 -40.72
CA GLN A 2 -39.67 17.08 -40.88
C GLN A 2 -38.59 16.14 -40.33
N PRO A 3 -37.38 16.06 -40.93
CA PRO A 3 -36.40 15.06 -40.56
C PRO A 3 -35.52 15.50 -39.37
N LEU A 4 -35.37 14.62 -38.38
CA LEU A 4 -34.36 14.72 -37.33
C LEU A 4 -32.97 14.47 -37.92
N ARG A 5 -32.08 15.47 -37.83
CA ARG A 5 -30.64 15.31 -38.12
C ARG A 5 -29.94 14.82 -36.85
N HIS A 6 -29.41 13.60 -36.91
CA HIS A 6 -28.44 13.10 -35.94
C HIS A 6 -27.11 13.85 -36.08
N LEU A 7 -26.68 14.53 -35.02
CA LEU A 7 -25.29 14.99 -34.87
C LEU A 7 -24.55 13.99 -33.97
N THR A 8 -23.78 13.11 -34.59
CA THR A 8 -22.77 12.28 -33.94
C THR A 8 -21.67 13.18 -33.40
N ARG A 9 -21.61 13.37 -32.08
CA ARG A 9 -20.50 14.08 -31.43
C ARG A 9 -19.34 13.10 -31.24
N VAL A 10 -18.35 13.16 -32.14
CA VAL A 10 -17.06 12.51 -31.94
C VAL A 10 -16.40 13.16 -30.73
N SER A 11 -16.20 12.42 -29.65
CA SER A 11 -15.48 12.88 -28.46
C SER A 11 -13.98 12.88 -28.76
N ALA A 12 -13.47 13.99 -29.29
CA ALA A 12 -12.03 14.22 -29.38
C ALA A 12 -11.44 14.34 -27.96
N ARG A 13 -10.31 13.68 -27.71
CA ARG A 13 -9.58 13.79 -26.44
C ARG A 13 -8.99 15.20 -26.34
N PRO A 14 -9.19 15.92 -25.22
CA PRO A 14 -8.67 17.27 -25.07
C PRO A 14 -7.14 17.26 -25.04
N SER A 15 -6.56 18.30 -25.62
CA SER A 15 -5.11 18.52 -25.60
C SER A 15 -4.64 18.90 -24.20
N ILE A 16 -3.40 18.56 -23.86
CA ILE A 16 -2.76 18.92 -22.58
C ILE A 16 -2.84 20.43 -22.30
N HIS A 17 -2.84 21.25 -23.35
CA HIS A 17 -2.99 22.71 -23.23
C HIS A 17 -4.41 23.16 -22.83
N GLU A 18 -5.46 22.41 -23.18
CA GLU A 18 -6.83 22.72 -22.76
C GLU A 18 -7.07 22.41 -21.29
N ILE A 19 -6.47 21.33 -20.78
CA ILE A 19 -6.57 20.93 -19.38
C ILE A 19 -5.88 21.99 -18.48
N ALA A 20 -4.73 22.50 -18.91
CA ALA A 20 -3.98 23.51 -18.14
C ALA A 20 -4.74 24.83 -17.96
N ARG A 21 -5.57 25.24 -18.93
CA ARG A 21 -6.38 26.47 -18.81
C ARG A 21 -7.57 26.33 -17.87
N SER A 22 -8.10 25.11 -17.70
CA SER A 22 -9.24 24.87 -16.79
C SER A 22 -8.84 24.93 -15.31
N ILE A 23 -7.56 24.72 -14.99
CA ILE A 23 -7.07 24.64 -13.60
C ILE A 23 -6.69 26.04 -13.06
N LEU A 24 -6.43 27.02 -13.94
CA LEU A 24 -5.83 28.30 -13.58
C LEU A 24 -6.78 29.52 -13.64
N CYS A 25 -8.08 29.32 -13.83
CA CYS A 25 -9.07 30.41 -13.82
C CYS A 25 -9.94 30.37 -12.55
N PRO A 26 -9.79 31.31 -11.60
CA PRO A 26 -10.78 31.51 -10.56
C PRO A 26 -11.90 32.41 -11.12
N SER A 27 -12.85 31.81 -11.84
CA SER A 27 -14.10 32.50 -12.17
C SER A 27 -15.15 32.18 -11.12
N SER A 28 -15.19 33.01 -10.08
CA SER A 28 -16.22 33.00 -9.06
C SER A 28 -17.61 33.24 -9.70
N ARG A 29 -18.47 32.22 -9.67
CA ARG A 29 -19.93 32.41 -9.73
C ARG A 29 -20.59 31.54 -8.67
N CYS A 30 -20.61 32.07 -7.45
CA CYS A 30 -21.46 31.60 -6.38
C CYS A 30 -22.84 32.24 -6.60
N TYR A 31 -23.86 31.44 -6.93
CA TYR A 31 -25.24 31.81 -6.62
C TYR A 31 -25.54 31.25 -5.24
N SER A 32 -25.68 32.12 -4.24
CA SER A 32 -26.32 31.76 -2.98
C SER A 32 -27.13 32.93 -2.44
N THR A 33 -28.35 32.60 -2.04
CA THR A 33 -29.46 33.45 -1.64
C THR A 33 -29.24 34.12 -0.29
N ARG A 34 -29.70 35.38 -0.17
CA ARG A 34 -29.55 36.29 0.97
C ARG A 34 -30.35 35.83 2.21
N ARG A 35 -29.76 36.05 3.41
CA ARG A 35 -30.46 36.42 4.66
C ARG A 35 -29.57 37.36 5.50
N PRO A 36 -30.11 38.33 6.26
CA PRO A 36 -29.30 39.44 6.77
C PRO A 36 -28.90 39.31 8.25
N ALA A 37 -27.75 39.95 8.52
CA ALA A 37 -27.35 40.77 9.67
C ALA A 37 -27.26 40.16 11.09
N ALA A 38 -26.03 40.09 11.60
CA ALA A 38 -25.68 40.59 12.93
C ALA A 38 -24.24 41.16 12.91
N THR A 39 -24.14 42.43 13.30
CA THR A 39 -22.95 43.26 13.50
C THR A 39 -22.18 42.81 14.74
N LEU A 40 -20.83 42.93 14.76
CA LEU A 40 -19.96 43.32 15.90
C LEU A 40 -18.45 43.21 15.50
N PRO A 41 -17.51 43.85 16.24
CA PRO A 41 -16.67 44.90 15.68
C PRO A 41 -15.23 44.50 15.36
N ALA A 42 -14.59 45.39 14.61
CA ALA A 42 -13.21 45.36 14.16
C ALA A 42 -12.19 45.25 15.30
N SER A 43 -11.24 44.33 15.15
CA SER A 43 -9.97 44.32 15.86
C SER A 43 -8.86 44.41 14.82
N GLN A 44 -8.02 45.44 14.96
CA GLN A 44 -6.84 45.69 14.16
C GLN A 44 -5.76 44.66 14.49
N ALA A 45 -5.15 44.05 13.47
CA ALA A 45 -3.77 43.57 13.57
C ALA A 45 -3.12 43.44 12.19
N SER A 46 -2.15 44.31 11.97
CA SER A 46 -0.84 44.01 11.37
C SER A 46 -0.80 43.50 9.93
N SER A 47 -0.49 44.45 9.05
CA SER A 47 0.16 44.20 7.77
C SER A 47 1.47 43.44 7.96
N SER A 48 1.47 42.12 7.72
CA SER A 48 2.69 41.36 7.48
C SER A 48 2.67 40.85 6.04
N LEU A 49 3.55 41.45 5.25
CA LEU A 49 3.91 41.15 3.87
C LEU A 49 3.75 39.67 3.52
N SER A 50 2.80 39.36 2.64
CA SER A 50 2.75 38.08 1.94
C SER A 50 4.00 37.98 1.07
N ARG A 51 5.08 37.40 1.60
CA ARG A 51 6.26 37.04 0.83
C ARG A 51 5.85 35.87 -0.07
N ALA A 52 5.37 36.20 -1.26
CA ALA A 52 5.15 35.23 -2.31
C ALA A 52 6.52 34.60 -2.65
N LEU A 53 6.72 33.35 -2.24
CA LEU A 53 7.82 32.53 -2.72
C LEU A 53 7.49 32.12 -4.15
N SER A 54 7.82 32.99 -5.11
CA SER A 54 7.79 32.66 -6.53
C SER A 54 8.88 31.63 -6.80
N THR A 55 8.55 30.34 -6.74
CA THR A 55 9.38 29.29 -7.33
C THR A 55 9.14 29.28 -8.83
N SER A 56 9.62 30.32 -9.51
CA SER A 56 9.81 30.22 -10.95
C SER A 56 10.84 29.12 -11.18
N PRO A 57 10.58 28.09 -12.00
CA PRO A 57 11.63 27.18 -12.40
C PRO A 57 12.56 28.01 -13.27
N ALA A 58 13.62 28.55 -12.67
CA ALA A 58 14.74 29.04 -13.44
C ALA A 58 15.16 27.87 -14.33
N SER A 59 15.11 28.07 -15.65
CA SER A 59 15.67 27.14 -16.62
C SER A 59 17.15 27.02 -16.32
N MET A 60 17.48 26.08 -15.44
CA MET A 60 18.85 25.82 -15.01
C MET A 60 19.51 25.10 -16.19
N HIS A 61 20.17 25.88 -17.05
CA HIS A 61 21.03 25.33 -18.06
C HIS A 61 22.02 24.40 -17.38
N LYS A 62 22.10 23.15 -17.85
CA LYS A 62 23.10 22.18 -17.41
C LYS A 62 24.47 22.85 -17.54
N PRO A 63 25.26 22.99 -16.46
CA PRO A 63 26.58 23.61 -16.55
C PRO A 63 27.41 22.87 -17.61
N PRO A 64 28.08 23.60 -18.51
CA PRO A 64 28.79 23.01 -19.66
C PRO A 64 30.02 22.19 -19.25
N TYR A 65 30.43 22.28 -17.98
CA TYR A 65 31.59 21.59 -17.46
C TYR A 65 31.23 20.90 -16.14
N ARG A 66 31.61 19.63 -16.03
CA ARG A 66 31.60 18.87 -14.78
C ARG A 66 32.89 19.18 -14.03
N ASP A 67 33.03 20.41 -13.54
CA ASP A 67 34.07 20.70 -12.55
C ASP A 67 33.60 20.15 -11.20
N ARG A 68 33.61 18.82 -11.05
CA ARG A 68 33.94 18.28 -9.74
C ARG A 68 35.41 18.61 -9.61
N GLY A 69 35.77 19.47 -8.66
CA GLY A 69 37.15 19.87 -8.41
C GLY A 69 38.10 18.67 -8.25
N PRO A 70 39.36 18.89 -7.88
CA PRO A 70 40.36 17.82 -7.82
C PRO A 70 39.81 16.58 -7.11
N VAL A 71 40.17 15.40 -7.63
CA VAL A 71 39.72 14.11 -7.09
C VAL A 71 39.88 14.15 -5.58
N SER A 72 38.77 13.97 -4.86
CA SER A 72 38.79 14.00 -3.41
C SER A 72 39.65 12.84 -2.92
N GLU A 73 40.79 13.15 -2.30
CA GLU A 73 41.67 12.23 -1.56
C GLU A 73 41.09 11.86 -0.17
N GLU A 74 39.87 12.32 0.10
CA GLU A 74 39.16 12.03 1.34
C GLU A 74 38.79 10.53 1.35
N SER A 75 39.30 9.76 2.32
CA SER A 75 38.92 8.35 2.50
C SER A 75 37.46 8.16 2.93
N THR A 76 36.65 9.22 2.89
CA THR A 76 35.19 9.22 3.08
C THR A 76 34.47 8.71 1.82
N GLN A 77 35.07 7.77 1.10
CA GLN A 77 34.32 6.88 0.23
C GLN A 77 33.56 5.94 1.18
N THR A 78 32.32 6.29 1.48
CA THR A 78 31.44 5.49 2.34
C THR A 78 31.29 4.10 1.72
N ASP A 79 31.98 3.13 2.29
CA ASP A 79 31.75 1.73 1.97
C ASP A 79 30.36 1.36 2.50
N PHE A 80 29.41 1.20 1.58
CA PHE A 80 28.03 0.83 1.91
C PHE A 80 27.95 -0.50 2.67
N SER A 81 28.97 -1.35 2.55
CA SER A 81 29.10 -2.60 3.30
C SER A 81 29.35 -2.34 4.79
N ASN A 82 30.05 -1.25 5.13
CA ASN A 82 30.34 -0.86 6.52
C ASN A 82 29.19 -0.08 7.19
N LEU A 83 28.14 0.27 6.43
CA LEU A 83 26.93 0.92 6.94
C LEU A 83 25.78 -0.06 7.16
N ASP A 84 25.97 -1.35 6.88
CA ASP A 84 24.99 -2.39 7.18
C ASP A 84 25.01 -2.73 8.67
N VAL A 85 24.34 -1.91 9.46
CA VAL A 85 24.19 -2.05 10.92
C VAL A 85 23.50 -3.37 11.30
N LEU A 86 22.78 -3.99 10.37
CA LEU A 86 22.04 -5.24 10.60
C LEU A 86 22.72 -6.47 10.01
N GLY A 87 23.82 -6.32 9.26
CA GLY A 87 24.51 -7.44 8.60
C GLY A 87 25.00 -8.55 9.55
N GLY A 88 25.17 -8.24 10.84
CA GLY A 88 25.52 -9.22 11.89
C GLY A 88 24.32 -9.85 12.62
N THR A 89 23.09 -9.40 12.33
CA THR A 89 21.89 -9.96 12.97
C THR A 89 21.47 -11.24 12.24
N PRO A 90 21.11 -12.31 12.98
CA PRO A 90 20.68 -13.55 12.35
C PRO A 90 19.40 -13.32 11.56
N VAL A 91 19.41 -13.65 10.27
CA VAL A 91 18.22 -13.61 9.43
C VAL A 91 17.14 -14.48 10.07
N PRO A 92 15.90 -13.99 10.21
CA PRO A 92 14.86 -14.77 10.84
C PRO A 92 14.58 -16.04 10.04
N SER A 93 14.38 -17.18 10.72
CA SER A 93 14.12 -18.48 10.07
C SER A 93 12.78 -18.55 9.32
N THR A 94 12.01 -17.47 9.32
CA THR A 94 10.77 -17.30 8.57
C THR A 94 10.84 -16.14 7.56
N ALA A 95 12.05 -15.73 7.17
CA ALA A 95 12.18 -14.69 6.15
C ALA A 95 11.57 -15.19 4.83
N ILE A 96 10.84 -14.30 4.16
CA ILE A 96 10.22 -14.61 2.86
C ILE A 96 11.24 -14.34 1.77
N ASP A 97 11.65 -15.39 1.05
CA ASP A 97 12.57 -15.29 -0.08
C ASP A 97 11.85 -14.90 -1.37
N ALA A 98 10.65 -15.46 -1.59
CA ALA A 98 9.87 -15.19 -2.79
C ALA A 98 8.37 -15.19 -2.52
N CYS A 99 7.70 -14.14 -3.01
CA CYS A 99 6.25 -14.12 -3.16
C CYS A 99 5.91 -14.71 -4.53
N LEU A 100 5.30 -15.89 -4.54
CA LEU A 100 4.84 -16.55 -5.76
C LEU A 100 3.44 -16.08 -6.14
N TRP A 101 3.02 -16.49 -7.33
CA TRP A 101 1.67 -16.28 -7.80
C TRP A 101 0.65 -17.08 -6.97
N ASP A 102 0.99 -18.29 -6.57
CA ASP A 102 0.13 -19.22 -5.84
C ASP A 102 0.60 -19.52 -4.41
N GLY A 103 1.52 -18.74 -3.87
CA GLY A 103 1.97 -18.89 -2.49
C GLY A 103 3.29 -18.19 -2.19
N PHE A 104 4.14 -18.82 -1.37
CA PHE A 104 5.31 -18.20 -0.78
C PHE A 104 6.45 -19.21 -0.59
N HIS A 105 7.69 -18.75 -0.78
CA HIS A 105 8.90 -19.47 -0.40
C HIS A 105 9.58 -18.76 0.77
N LEU A 106 9.98 -19.55 1.77
CA LEU A 106 10.69 -19.08 2.95
C LEU A 106 12.15 -19.55 2.92
N ASN A 107 13.03 -18.81 3.61
CA ASN A 107 14.47 -19.08 3.66
C ASN A 107 14.83 -20.44 4.29
N ASN A 108 13.97 -20.97 5.15
CA ASN A 108 14.12 -22.31 5.74
C ASN A 108 13.76 -23.46 4.78
N GLY A 109 13.43 -23.14 3.51
CA GLY A 109 13.06 -24.12 2.49
C GLY A 109 11.57 -24.50 2.48
N VAL A 110 10.77 -24.01 3.43
CA VAL A 110 9.31 -24.23 3.45
C VAL A 110 8.67 -23.48 2.28
N LYS A 111 7.71 -24.14 1.64
CA LYS A 111 6.94 -23.60 0.53
C LYS A 111 5.46 -23.71 0.83
N ILE A 112 4.78 -22.57 0.85
CA ILE A 112 3.33 -22.50 0.89
C ILE A 112 2.86 -22.45 -0.56
N THR A 113 1.99 -23.38 -0.95
CA THR A 113 1.49 -23.55 -2.33
C THR A 113 -0.03 -23.71 -2.34
N ASN A 114 -0.59 -24.07 -3.49
CA ASN A 114 -2.04 -24.32 -3.68
C ASN A 114 -2.90 -23.07 -3.42
N GLY A 115 -2.35 -21.89 -3.70
CA GLY A 115 -3.04 -20.61 -3.55
C GLY A 115 -3.36 -20.23 -2.11
N ALA A 116 -2.70 -20.86 -1.13
CA ALA A 116 -2.86 -20.50 0.27
C ALA A 116 -2.06 -19.22 0.59
N GLY A 117 -2.64 -18.37 1.43
CA GLY A 117 -1.91 -17.30 2.09
C GLY A 117 -1.00 -17.85 3.17
N VAL A 118 -0.20 -16.96 3.74
CA VAL A 118 0.68 -17.27 4.87
C VAL A 118 0.40 -16.33 6.03
N LEU A 119 0.33 -16.89 7.23
CA LEU A 119 0.30 -16.14 8.49
C LEU A 119 1.59 -16.46 9.26
N LEU A 120 2.36 -15.42 9.55
CA LEU A 120 3.67 -15.46 10.18
C LEU A 120 3.55 -14.83 11.56
N VAL A 121 3.80 -15.61 12.60
CA VAL A 121 3.67 -15.15 14.00
C VAL A 121 4.76 -15.81 14.83
N ASN A 122 5.55 -15.03 15.57
CA ASN A 122 6.56 -15.53 16.51
C ASN A 122 7.56 -16.53 15.89
N GLY A 123 7.93 -16.35 14.62
CA GLY A 123 8.84 -17.26 13.93
C GLY A 123 8.20 -18.59 13.49
N GLU A 124 6.87 -18.69 13.53
CA GLU A 124 6.12 -19.82 12.98
C GLU A 124 5.37 -19.41 11.70
N VAL A 125 5.09 -20.40 10.87
CA VAL A 125 4.48 -20.23 9.55
C VAL A 125 3.21 -21.06 9.48
N PHE A 126 2.06 -20.42 9.26
CA PHE A 126 0.77 -21.06 9.13
C PHE A 126 0.21 -20.88 7.72
N SER A 127 -0.39 -21.93 7.17
CA SER A 127 -1.22 -21.80 5.97
C SER A 127 -2.49 -21.03 6.34
N TRP A 128 -2.75 -19.94 5.62
CA TRP A 128 -3.82 -19.01 5.96
C TRP A 128 -4.78 -18.82 4.78
N LYS A 129 -6.06 -19.10 5.00
CA LYS A 129 -7.13 -19.01 3.99
C LYS A 129 -8.33 -18.26 4.59
N PRO A 130 -8.24 -16.94 4.79
CA PRO A 130 -9.30 -16.17 5.45
C PRO A 130 -10.63 -16.17 4.67
N TRP A 131 -10.59 -16.46 3.36
CA TRP A 131 -11.78 -16.63 2.52
C TRP A 131 -12.58 -17.90 2.82
N ASN A 132 -12.04 -18.86 3.59
CA ASN A 132 -12.76 -20.07 4.00
C ASN A 132 -13.42 -19.93 5.38
N ALA A 133 -13.07 -18.88 6.12
CA ALA A 133 -13.24 -18.82 7.56
C ALA A 133 -14.71 -18.63 8.00
N ASN A 134 -15.50 -17.94 7.17
CA ASN A 134 -16.90 -17.58 7.47
C ASN A 134 -17.96 -18.61 7.01
N ARG A 135 -17.59 -19.79 6.49
CA ARG A 135 -18.56 -20.66 5.78
C ARG A 135 -18.42 -22.15 6.01
N ALA A 136 -19.55 -22.83 5.83
CA ALA A 136 -19.68 -24.28 5.93
C ALA A 136 -18.71 -24.99 4.98
N GLU A 137 -18.18 -26.11 5.45
CA GLU A 137 -17.24 -26.97 4.75
C GLU A 137 -17.78 -27.34 3.35
N GLY A 138 -17.15 -26.84 2.29
CA GLY A 138 -17.52 -27.09 0.90
C GLY A 138 -17.95 -25.87 0.07
N GLU A 139 -18.27 -24.73 0.68
CA GLU A 139 -18.55 -23.48 -0.04
C GLU A 139 -17.32 -22.56 -0.14
N GLU A 140 -16.59 -22.63 -1.25
CA GLU A 140 -15.47 -21.72 -1.51
C GLU A 140 -15.97 -20.34 -2.00
N ASN A 141 -16.34 -19.44 -1.08
CA ASN A 141 -16.54 -18.04 -1.45
C ASN A 141 -15.22 -17.28 -1.39
N LYS A 142 -14.56 -17.14 -2.54
CA LYS A 142 -13.24 -16.50 -2.68
C LYS A 142 -13.31 -14.97 -2.65
N ARG A 143 -14.28 -14.40 -1.93
CA ARG A 143 -14.45 -12.95 -1.75
C ARG A 143 -13.90 -12.51 -0.40
N LEU A 144 -13.00 -11.53 -0.45
CA LEU A 144 -12.46 -10.80 0.69
C LEU A 144 -12.90 -9.33 0.66
N ALA A 145 -13.49 -8.85 -0.43
CA ALA A 145 -14.14 -7.54 -0.46
C ALA A 145 -15.62 -7.66 -0.07
N ASN A 146 -16.08 -6.78 0.82
CA ASN A 146 -17.49 -6.61 1.10
C ASN A 146 -18.20 -5.82 0.00
N ASP A 147 -19.53 -5.65 0.12
CA ASP A 147 -20.34 -4.92 -0.88
C ASP A 147 -19.91 -3.45 -1.09
N LYS A 148 -19.14 -2.90 -0.15
CA LYS A 148 -18.60 -1.53 -0.22
C LYS A 148 -17.18 -1.49 -0.80
N GLY A 149 -16.63 -2.62 -1.22
CA GLY A 149 -15.26 -2.73 -1.73
C GLY A 149 -14.19 -2.53 -0.65
N LEU A 150 -14.53 -2.79 0.62
CA LEU A 150 -13.57 -2.80 1.73
C LEU A 150 -13.14 -4.24 2.01
N TRP A 151 -11.88 -4.42 2.38
CA TRP A 151 -11.35 -5.73 2.71
C TRP A 151 -11.86 -6.17 4.09
N GLU A 152 -12.52 -7.31 4.15
CA GLU A 152 -13.21 -7.82 5.32
C GLU A 152 -13.06 -9.33 5.43
N VAL A 153 -12.69 -9.78 6.62
CA VAL A 153 -12.57 -11.20 6.99
C VAL A 153 -13.18 -11.40 8.37
N GLY A 154 -13.69 -12.61 8.64
CA GLY A 154 -14.26 -12.96 9.92
C GLY A 154 -13.21 -13.08 11.03
N ASP A 155 -13.67 -12.96 12.27
CA ASP A 155 -12.81 -12.94 13.46
C ASP A 155 -12.05 -14.26 13.63
N GLU A 156 -12.63 -15.36 13.18
CA GLU A 156 -12.04 -16.71 13.19
C GLU A 156 -10.79 -16.82 12.30
N SER A 157 -10.66 -15.96 11.28
CA SER A 157 -9.43 -15.83 10.49
C SER A 157 -8.21 -15.39 11.31
N TRP A 158 -8.44 -14.78 12.47
CA TRP A 158 -7.42 -14.24 13.37
C TRP A 158 -7.21 -15.08 14.63
N GLY A 159 -7.83 -16.26 14.72
CA GLY A 159 -7.81 -17.09 15.93
C GLY A 159 -6.40 -17.36 16.48
N VAL A 160 -5.42 -17.57 15.60
CA VAL A 160 -4.01 -17.76 15.99
C VAL A 160 -3.47 -16.56 16.76
N LEU A 161 -3.76 -15.33 16.32
CA LEU A 161 -3.34 -14.11 17.02
C LEU A 161 -3.98 -14.00 18.41
N GLY A 162 -5.18 -14.54 18.61
CA GLY A 162 -5.85 -14.63 19.89
C GLY A 162 -5.15 -15.55 20.90
N MET A 163 -4.47 -16.60 20.42
CA MET A 163 -3.83 -17.62 21.26
C MET A 163 -2.36 -17.32 21.60
N VAL A 164 -1.67 -16.55 20.77
CA VAL A 164 -0.24 -16.25 20.97
C VAL A 164 -0.01 -15.26 22.11
N TRP A 165 1.03 -15.51 22.91
CA TRP A 165 1.56 -14.59 23.92
C TRP A 165 3.11 -14.61 23.90
N PRO A 166 3.81 -13.46 24.00
CA PRO A 166 3.28 -12.09 24.01
C PRO A 166 2.56 -11.74 22.71
N LYS A 167 1.64 -10.75 22.75
CA LYS A 167 0.96 -10.28 21.53
C LYS A 167 1.97 -9.52 20.65
N PRO A 168 1.92 -9.69 19.32
CA PRO A 168 2.74 -8.87 18.44
C PRO A 168 2.25 -7.42 18.48
N ASP A 169 3.17 -6.46 18.41
CA ASP A 169 2.85 -5.03 18.43
C ASP A 169 2.26 -4.59 17.08
N LEU A 170 2.76 -5.18 15.98
CA LEU A 170 2.41 -4.82 14.61
C LEU A 170 2.05 -6.06 13.79
N LEU A 171 0.92 -5.99 13.08
CA LEU A 171 0.50 -6.93 12.06
C LEU A 171 0.53 -6.25 10.69
N ILE A 172 1.37 -6.76 9.80
CA ILE A 172 1.44 -6.32 8.40
C ILE A 172 0.52 -7.21 7.57
N VAL A 173 -0.44 -6.62 6.88
CA VAL A 173 -1.43 -7.33 6.07
C VAL A 173 -1.14 -7.07 4.60
N GLY A 174 -0.72 -8.12 3.89
CA GLY A 174 -0.47 -8.12 2.45
C GLY A 174 -1.69 -8.62 1.67
N LEU A 175 -2.32 -7.76 0.88
CA LEU A 175 -3.62 -8.05 0.26
C LEU A 175 -3.53 -8.64 -1.17
N GLY A 176 -2.39 -9.20 -1.53
CA GLY A 176 -2.11 -9.75 -2.85
C GLY A 176 -1.44 -8.71 -3.76
N PRO A 177 -1.80 -8.64 -5.05
CA PRO A 177 -1.14 -7.76 -6.01
C PRO A 177 -1.53 -6.28 -5.86
N ASN A 178 -2.69 -6.00 -5.23
CA ASN A 178 -3.20 -4.64 -5.04
C ASN A 178 -3.61 -4.45 -3.58
N MET A 179 -3.39 -3.25 -3.04
CA MET A 179 -3.89 -2.89 -1.71
C MET A 179 -5.36 -2.44 -1.75
N MET A 180 -6.07 -2.64 -0.65
CA MET A 180 -7.47 -2.25 -0.43
C MET A 180 -7.66 -1.77 1.02
N PRO A 181 -8.51 -0.77 1.29
CA PRO A 181 -8.79 -0.36 2.67
C PRO A 181 -9.47 -1.48 3.48
N LEU A 182 -9.04 -1.66 4.72
CA LEU A 182 -9.68 -2.53 5.71
C LEU A 182 -11.08 -2.00 6.09
N SER A 183 -12.02 -2.93 6.27
CA SER A 183 -13.31 -2.62 6.89
C SER A 183 -13.10 -2.14 8.34
N PRO A 184 -13.97 -1.24 8.85
CA PRO A 184 -13.90 -0.84 10.26
C PRO A 184 -14.08 -2.01 11.23
N ALA A 185 -14.86 -3.03 10.85
CA ALA A 185 -15.10 -4.21 11.67
C ALA A 185 -13.82 -5.03 11.84
N THR A 186 -13.16 -5.39 10.73
CA THR A 186 -11.90 -6.16 10.77
C THR A 186 -10.78 -5.38 11.46
N ARG A 187 -10.68 -4.06 11.23
CA ARG A 187 -9.72 -3.22 11.96
C ARG A 187 -9.99 -3.22 13.46
N LYS A 188 -11.26 -3.14 13.87
CA LYS A 188 -11.66 -3.18 15.29
C LYS A 188 -11.33 -4.54 15.92
N ALA A 189 -11.57 -5.64 15.21
CA ALA A 189 -11.24 -6.99 15.67
C ALA A 189 -9.74 -7.12 15.98
N ILE A 190 -8.87 -6.72 15.04
CA ILE A 190 -7.42 -6.76 15.23
C ILE A 190 -6.98 -5.82 16.38
N ASN A 191 -7.46 -4.57 16.37
CA ASN A 191 -7.10 -3.60 17.41
C ASN A 191 -7.56 -4.04 18.82
N SER A 192 -8.66 -4.78 18.93
CA SER A 192 -9.15 -5.30 20.20
C SER A 192 -8.22 -6.34 20.83
N LEU A 193 -7.37 -6.98 20.03
CA LEU A 193 -6.30 -7.86 20.49
C LEU A 193 -5.07 -7.08 21.00
N GLY A 194 -5.07 -5.75 20.90
CA GLY A 194 -3.94 -4.89 21.25
C GLY A 194 -2.89 -4.76 20.15
N ILE A 195 -3.22 -5.16 18.91
CA ILE A 195 -2.27 -5.25 17.79
C ILE A 195 -2.51 -4.08 16.83
N GLN A 196 -1.46 -3.37 16.42
CA GLN A 196 -1.55 -2.35 15.38
C GLN A 196 -1.56 -3.00 14.00
N VAL A 197 -2.36 -2.48 13.06
CA VAL A 197 -2.45 -3.03 11.70
C VAL A 197 -1.89 -2.07 10.64
N GLU A 198 -1.05 -2.61 9.75
CA GLU A 198 -0.53 -1.95 8.55
C GLU A 198 -0.97 -2.70 7.30
N ILE A 199 -1.40 -1.98 6.26
CA ILE A 199 -1.92 -2.59 5.02
C ILE A 199 -0.98 -2.26 3.87
N GLN A 200 -0.56 -3.27 3.13
CA GLN A 200 0.23 -3.12 1.91
C GLN A 200 -0.17 -4.16 0.85
N ASP A 201 0.38 -4.03 -0.34
CA ASP A 201 0.47 -5.14 -1.28
C ASP A 201 1.47 -6.18 -0.78
N THR A 202 1.29 -7.43 -1.19
CA THR A 202 2.01 -8.57 -0.60
C THR A 202 3.52 -8.50 -0.75
N ARG A 203 4.03 -7.94 -1.86
CA ARG A 203 5.48 -7.86 -2.09
C ARG A 203 6.14 -6.88 -1.11
N ASN A 204 5.53 -5.72 -0.94
CA ASN A 204 6.04 -4.71 -0.02
C ASN A 204 5.86 -5.17 1.44
N ALA A 205 4.71 -5.78 1.75
CA ALA A 205 4.45 -6.35 3.08
C ALA A 205 5.50 -7.40 3.48
N ALA A 206 5.88 -8.28 2.55
CA ALA A 206 6.92 -9.29 2.79
C ALA A 206 8.29 -8.67 3.06
N ALA A 207 8.68 -7.66 2.30
CA ALA A 207 9.94 -6.95 2.50
C ALA A 207 9.96 -6.22 3.86
N GLN A 208 8.86 -5.54 4.21
CA GLN A 208 8.73 -4.85 5.48
C GLN A 208 8.76 -5.81 6.67
N TYR A 209 8.09 -6.97 6.56
CA TYR A 209 8.16 -8.01 7.58
C TYR A 209 9.61 -8.47 7.79
N ASN A 210 10.33 -8.81 6.72
CA ASN A 210 11.71 -9.30 6.83
C ASN A 210 12.62 -8.28 7.52
N LEU A 211 12.48 -6.99 7.20
CA LEU A 211 13.23 -5.92 7.83
C LEU A 211 12.89 -5.81 9.32
N LEU A 212 11.62 -5.66 9.67
CA LEU A 212 11.24 -5.42 11.06
C LEU A 212 11.44 -6.65 11.95
N ALA A 213 11.26 -7.85 11.41
CA ALA A 213 11.52 -9.10 12.12
C ALA A 213 13.03 -9.27 12.43
N THR A 214 13.89 -8.71 11.60
CA THR A 214 15.35 -8.66 11.83
C THR A 214 15.72 -7.58 12.85
N GLU A 215 15.11 -6.40 12.77
CA GLU A 215 15.41 -5.26 13.66
C GLU A 215 14.82 -5.39 15.07
N ARG A 216 13.55 -5.78 15.18
CA ARG A 216 12.78 -5.80 16.44
C ARG A 216 12.56 -7.20 17.00
N GLY A 217 13.00 -8.23 16.26
CA GLY A 217 12.77 -9.63 16.57
C GLY A 217 11.40 -10.14 16.12
N LEU A 218 11.30 -11.47 16.07
CA LEU A 218 10.16 -12.24 15.56
C LEU A 218 8.89 -12.14 16.42
N GLY A 219 9.02 -11.80 17.71
CA GLY A 219 7.87 -11.71 18.63
C GLY A 219 7.07 -10.41 18.49
N SER A 220 7.70 -9.34 18.01
CA SER A 220 7.12 -7.98 17.98
C SER A 220 6.30 -7.73 16.72
N VAL A 221 6.54 -8.50 15.65
CA VAL A 221 5.92 -8.28 14.33
C VAL A 221 5.35 -9.58 13.77
N ALA A 222 4.13 -9.50 13.26
CA ALA A 222 3.46 -10.57 12.54
C ALA A 222 3.13 -10.13 11.12
N ALA A 223 2.94 -11.08 10.21
CA ALA A 223 2.51 -10.80 8.84
C ALA A 223 1.42 -11.78 8.38
N ALA A 224 0.39 -11.26 7.71
CA ALA A 224 -0.68 -12.04 7.11
C ALA A 224 -0.78 -11.69 5.63
N LEU A 225 -0.36 -12.61 4.76
CA LEU A 225 -0.13 -12.32 3.35
C LEU A 225 -0.97 -13.20 2.44
N VAL A 226 -1.65 -12.56 1.48
CA VAL A 226 -2.40 -13.21 0.41
C VAL A 226 -1.50 -13.37 -0.83
N PRO A 227 -1.55 -14.49 -1.59
CA PRO A 227 -0.69 -14.69 -2.75
C PRO A 227 -0.88 -13.65 -3.86
N LEU A 228 0.16 -13.42 -4.67
CA LEU A 228 0.13 -12.41 -5.73
C LEU A 228 -0.91 -12.69 -6.82
N GLY A 229 -1.27 -13.95 -7.03
CA GLY A 229 -2.25 -14.38 -8.02
C GLY A 229 -3.69 -14.31 -7.56
N TRP A 230 -3.93 -13.82 -6.35
CA TRP A 230 -5.27 -13.69 -5.80
C TRP A 230 -6.10 -12.68 -6.58
N ARG A 231 -7.33 -13.07 -6.90
CA ARG A 231 -8.37 -12.21 -7.44
C ARG A 231 -9.65 -12.39 -6.65
N ASP A 232 -10.21 -11.28 -6.20
CA ASP A 232 -11.44 -11.29 -5.42
C ASP A 232 -12.59 -11.97 -6.20
N GLY A 233 -13.31 -12.88 -5.53
CA GLY A 233 -14.37 -13.70 -6.10
C GLY A 233 -13.94 -14.88 -6.96
N VAL A 234 -12.65 -15.00 -7.30
CA VAL A 234 -12.12 -16.09 -8.16
C VAL A 234 -11.05 -16.91 -7.43
N GLY A 235 -10.31 -16.29 -6.51
CA GLY A 235 -9.13 -16.79 -5.82
C GLY A 235 -7.87 -16.76 -6.68
N VAL A 236 -6.96 -17.70 -6.43
CA VAL A 236 -5.67 -17.75 -7.13
C VAL A 236 -5.87 -18.28 -8.55
N VAL A 237 -5.68 -17.40 -9.53
CA VAL A 237 -5.80 -17.75 -10.95
C VAL A 237 -4.44 -18.17 -11.45
N SER A 238 -4.05 -19.44 -11.38
CA SER A 238 -2.76 -19.94 -11.91
C SER A 238 -2.46 -19.30 -13.27
N GLY A 239 -1.45 -18.42 -13.30
CA GLY A 239 -0.93 -17.93 -14.56
C GLY A 239 -0.36 -19.13 -15.28
N LYS A 240 -0.99 -19.58 -16.38
CA LYS A 240 -0.27 -20.40 -17.35
C LYS A 240 1.03 -19.66 -17.62
N ALA A 241 2.15 -20.24 -17.20
CA ALA A 241 3.46 -19.73 -17.52
C ALA A 241 3.48 -19.55 -19.04
N THR A 242 3.42 -18.30 -19.52
CA THR A 242 3.74 -18.02 -20.91
C THR A 242 5.21 -18.36 -21.03
N ALA A 243 5.48 -19.57 -21.51
CA ALA A 243 6.78 -20.01 -21.98
C ALA A 243 7.19 -19.07 -23.11
N ALA A 244 7.82 -17.96 -22.73
CA ALA A 244 8.49 -17.06 -23.66
C ALA A 244 9.68 -17.84 -24.20
N LYS A 245 9.47 -18.40 -25.39
CA LYS A 245 10.49 -19.02 -26.24
C LYS A 245 11.62 -18.00 -26.44
N ARG A 246 12.81 -18.35 -25.92
CA ARG A 246 14.07 -17.70 -26.27
C ARG A 246 14.42 -17.95 -27.73
#